data_AF-A0AAP0X209-F1
#
_entry.id   AF-A0AAP0X209-F1
#
_cell.length_a   1.000
_cell.length_b   1.000
_cell.length_c   1.000
_cell.angle_alpha   90.00
_cell.angle_beta   90.00
_cell.angle_gamma   90.00
#
_symmetry.space_group_name_H-M   'P 1'
#
loop_
_entity.id
_entity.type
_entity.pdbx_description
1 polymer ?
#
loop_
_entity_poly.entity_id
_entity_poly.type
_entity_poly.pdbx_seq_one_letter_code
_entity_poly.pdbx_strand_id
1 'polypeptide(L)' 'MRSLAVGAEAPDLVCQLDNVQGMVDALTAVRWKRHQDAVVELSEHSVVLIVEDTGCLQAKVYLQREVLIPPFLS' A
#
# COMPACT_ATOMS: atom_id res chain seq x y z
N MET A 1 -23.89 -2.50 7.69
CA MET A 1 -22.93 -3.62 7.71
C MET A 1 -23.52 -4.75 6.87
N ARG A 2 -22.85 -5.15 5.79
CA ARG A 2 -23.16 -6.41 5.09
C ARG A 2 -21.91 -7.28 5.20
N SER A 3 -22.05 -8.34 6.00
CA SER A 3 -21.19 -9.51 5.92
C SER A 3 -21.54 -10.24 4.63
N LEU A 4 -20.58 -10.41 3.73
CA LEU A 4 -20.71 -11.24 2.53
C LEU A 4 -19.90 -12.52 2.76
N ALA A 5 -20.53 -13.64 2.43
CA ALA A 5 -20.02 -14.97 2.64
C ALA A 5 -18.66 -15.17 1.98
N VAL A 6 -17.74 -15.86 2.67
CA VAL A 6 -16.48 -16.39 2.13
C VAL A 6 -16.81 -17.53 1.17
N GLY A 7 -17.36 -17.21 0.00
CA GLY A 7 -17.04 -17.94 -1.22
C GLY A 7 -15.65 -17.51 -1.66
N ALA A 8 -14.91 -18.36 -2.36
CA ALA A 8 -13.58 -18.03 -2.89
C ALA A 8 -13.67 -16.99 -4.03
N GLU A 9 -14.21 -15.81 -3.72
CA GLU A 9 -14.18 -14.61 -4.55
C GLU A 9 -12.74 -14.13 -4.62
N ALA A 10 -12.27 -13.89 -5.83
CA ALA A 10 -10.95 -13.32 -6.05
C ALA A 10 -10.85 -11.97 -5.33
N PRO A 11 -9.66 -11.58 -4.83
CA PRO A 11 -9.50 -10.30 -4.14
C PRO A 11 -9.89 -9.15 -5.07
N ASP A 12 -10.66 -8.19 -4.56
CA ASP A 12 -11.04 -6.98 -5.31
C ASP A 12 -9.82 -6.16 -5.77
N LEU A 13 -8.68 -6.31 -5.08
CA LEU A 13 -7.40 -5.71 -5.45
C LEU A 13 -6.24 -6.67 -5.16
N VAL A 14 -5.39 -6.88 -6.15
CA VAL A 14 -4.13 -7.64 -6.02
C VAL A 14 -2.98 -6.79 -6.54
N CYS A 15 -2.05 -6.46 -5.65
CA CYS A 15 -0.80 -5.80 -5.99
C CYS A 15 0.34 -6.80 -5.80
N GLN A 16 1.04 -7.14 -6.89
CA GLN A 16 2.22 -7.99 -6.83
C GLN A 16 3.47 -7.16 -7.12
N LEU A 17 4.56 -7.51 -6.47
CA LEU A 17 5.84 -6.83 -6.58
C LEU A 17 6.91 -7.88 -6.85
N ASP A 18 7.77 -7.65 -7.83
CA ASP A 18 8.90 -8.54 -8.14
C ASP A 18 9.93 -8.57 -6.99
N ASN A 19 10.08 -7.44 -6.31
CA ASN A 19 11.04 -7.27 -5.23
C ASN A 19 10.43 -6.47 -4.08
N VAL A 20 10.44 -7.07 -2.89
CA VAL A 20 9.94 -6.43 -1.68
C VAL A 20 10.84 -5.30 -1.18
N GLN A 21 12.12 -5.26 -1.55
CA GLN A 21 13.07 -4.30 -0.98
C GLN A 21 12.70 -2.85 -1.26
N GLY A 22 12.24 -2.53 -2.48
CA GLY A 22 11.80 -1.16 -2.78
C GLY A 22 10.65 -0.71 -1.89
N MET A 23 9.73 -1.63 -1.54
CA MET A 23 8.64 -1.34 -0.62
C MET A 23 9.14 -1.25 0.83
N VAL A 24 10.02 -2.15 1.27
CA VAL A 24 10.59 -2.14 2.61
C VAL A 24 11.37 -0.85 2.86
N ASP A 25 12.21 -0.42 1.92
CA ASP A 25 13.00 0.80 2.01
C ASP A 25 12.11 2.04 2.10
N ALA A 26 11.11 2.13 1.22
CA ALA A 26 10.17 3.25 1.19
C ALA A 26 9.34 3.35 2.48
N LEU A 27 8.81 2.22 2.97
CA LEU A 27 8.05 2.18 4.22
C LEU A 27 8.93 2.46 5.45
N THR A 28 10.18 2.01 5.43
CA THR A 28 11.12 2.26 6.53
C THR A 28 11.51 3.73 6.61
N ALA A 29 11.66 4.41 5.48
CA ALA A 29 11.99 5.84 5.44
C ALA A 29 10.93 6.74 6.10
N VAL A 30 9.67 6.28 6.12
CA VAL A 30 8.54 7.04 6.70
C VAL A 30 8.08 6.50 8.06
N ARG A 31 8.72 5.44 8.57
CA ARG A 31 8.44 4.87 9.89
C ARG A 31 9.31 5.54 10.95
N TRP A 32 8.76 6.52 11.65
CA TRP A 32 9.48 7.28 12.68
C TRP A 32 9.23 6.75 14.09
N LYS A 33 8.19 5.94 14.28
CA LYS A 33 7.82 5.37 15.59
C LYS A 33 7.72 3.85 15.53
N ARG A 34 7.81 3.20 16.70
CA ARG A 34 7.65 1.74 16.82
C ARG A 34 6.22 1.30 16.49
N HIS A 35 5.24 2.09 16.93
CA HIS A 35 3.83 1.94 16.59
C HIS A 35 3.41 3.25 15.95
N GLN A 36 2.99 3.17 14.69
CA GLN A 36 2.60 4.32 13.89
C GLN A 36 1.48 3.87 12.97
N ASP A 37 0.40 4.65 12.97
CA ASP A 37 -0.70 4.44 12.05
C ASP A 37 -0.37 5.11 10.71
N ALA A 38 -0.89 4.52 9.63
CA ALA A 38 -0.76 5.03 8.29
C ALA A 38 -2.10 4.92 7.57
N VAL A 39 -2.39 5.88 6.70
CA VAL A 39 -3.53 5.84 5.79
C VAL A 39 -3.02 5.36 4.44
N VAL A 40 -3.72 4.39 3.85
CA VAL A 40 -3.42 3.88 2.51
C VAL A 40 -4.54 4.26 1.57
N GLU A 41 -4.23 5.06 0.58
CA GLU A 41 -5.13 5.42 -0.51
C GLU A 41 -4.82 4.57 -1.74
N LEU A 42 -5.85 3.94 -2.28
CA LEU A 42 -5.74 3.02 -3.42
C LEU A 42 -6.50 3.62 -4.60
N SER A 43 -5.85 3.66 -5.77
CA SER A 43 -6.47 4.03 -7.03
C SER A 43 -6.14 2.99 -8.10
N GLU A 44 -6.78 3.09 -9.27
CA GLU A 44 -6.50 2.23 -10.42
C GLU A 44 -5.03 2.33 -10.90
N HIS A 45 -4.36 3.43 -10.60
CA HIS A 45 -3.04 3.78 -11.15
C HIS A 45 -1.93 3.83 -10.10
N SER A 46 -2.28 3.91 -8.81
CA SER A 46 -1.28 4.10 -7.76
C SER A 46 -1.76 3.68 -6.39
N VAL A 47 -0.79 3.33 -5.54
CA VAL A 47 -0.97 3.22 -4.09
C VAL A 47 -0.24 4.40 -3.43
N VAL A 48 -0.91 5.08 -2.51
CA VAL A 48 -0.31 6.16 -1.72
C VAL A 48 -0.38 5.81 -0.26
N LEU A 49 0.77 5.78 0.41
CA LEU A 49 0.85 5.57 1.86
C LEU A 49 1.17 6.91 2.53
N ILE A 50 0.29 7.33 3.43
CA ILE A 50 0.35 8.61 4.13
C ILE A 50 0.60 8.32 5.61
N VAL A 51 1.64 8.96 6.15
CA VAL A 51 2.01 8.84 7.54
C VAL A 51 2.06 10.24 8.15
N GLU A 52 1.38 10.43 9.27
CA GLU A 52 1.30 11.70 9.97
C GLU A 52 1.90 11.61 11.36
N ASP A 53 2.49 12.71 11.84
CA ASP A 53 2.89 12.86 13.23
C ASP A 53 2.37 14.18 13.82
N THR A 54 1.57 14.04 14.89
CA THR A 54 1.01 15.09 15.76
C THR A 54 0.73 16.46 15.11
N GLY A 55 0.24 16.45 13.86
CA GLY A 55 -0.13 17.66 13.11
C GLY A 55 1.02 18.53 12.59
N CYS A 56 2.28 18.10 12.66
CA CYS A 56 3.42 18.90 12.23
C CYS A 56 4.19 18.31 11.04
N LEU A 57 4.09 16.99 10.82
CA LEU A 57 4.81 16.30 9.76
C LEU A 57 3.89 15.29 9.06
N GLN A 58 3.91 15.32 7.73
CA GLN A 58 3.22 14.35 6.89
C GLN A 58 4.21 13.85 5.83
N ALA A 59 4.36 12.53 5.73
CA ALA A 59 5.10 11.89 4.67
C ALA A 59 4.14 11.12 3.76
N LYS A 60 4.41 11.16 2.46
CA LYS A 60 3.65 10.43 1.45
C LYS A 60 4.60 9.59 0.61
N VAL A 61 4.35 8.30 0.56
CA VAL A 61 5.03 7.36 -0.33
C VAL A 61 4.09 7.07 -1.49
N TYR A 62 4.57 7.31 -2.71
CA TYR A 62 3.84 7.04 -3.93
C TYR A 62 4.41 5.80 -4.60
N LEU A 63 3.59 4.77 -4.75
CA LEU A 63 3.88 3.57 -5.51
C LEU A 63 3.04 3.61 -6.77
N GLN A 64 3.68 3.84 -7.91
CA GLN A 64 3.00 3.86 -9.20
C GLN A 64 2.80 2.43 -9.71
N ARG A 65 1.78 2.22 -10.55
CA ARG A 65 1.44 0.92 -11.13
C ARG A 65 2.59 0.28 -11.90
N GLU A 66 3.53 1.05 -12.47
CA GLU A 66 4.69 0.48 -13.17
C GLU A 66 5.63 -0.30 -12.25
N VAL A 67 5.55 -0.07 -10.94
CA VAL A 67 6.31 -0.83 -9.93
C VAL A 67 5.64 -2.17 -9.62
N LEU A 68 4.38 -2.35 -10.02
CA LEU A 68 3.60 -3.56 -9.81
C LEU A 68 3.72 -4.51 -11.00
N ILE A 69 3.76 -5.81 -10.72
CA ILE A 69 3.73 -6.84 -11.76
C ILE A 69 2.39 -6.75 -12.51
N PRO A 70 2.39 -6.73 -13.85
CA PRO A 70 1.17 -6.81 -14.64
C PRO A 70 0.39 -8.09 -14.30
N PRO A 71 -0.95 -8.03 -14.14
CA PRO A 71 -1.76 -9.17 -13.74
C PRO A 71 -1.78 -10.33 -14.76
N PHE A 72 -1.21 -10.16 -15.95
CA PHE A 72 -1.12 -11.17 -17.00
C PHE A 72 0.19 -11.97 -16.99
N LEU A 73 1.14 -11.66 -16.09
CA LEU A 73 2.44 -12.33 -15.98
C LEU A 73 2.57 -13.26 -14.77
N SER A 74 1.50 -13.45 -13.98
CA SER A 74 1.46 -14.26 -12.75
C SER A 74 0.54 -15.46 -12.84
#